data_AF-A0A1E4I2U0-F1
#
_entry.id   AF-A0A1E4I2U0-F1
#
_cell.length_a   1.000
_cell.length_b   1.000
_cell.length_c   1.000
_cell.angle_alpha   90.00
_cell.angle_beta   90.00
_cell.angle_gamma   90.00
#
_symmetry.space_group_name_H-M   'P 1'
#
loop_
_entity.id
_entity.type
_entity.pdbx_description
1 polymer ?
#
loop_
_entity_poly.entity_id
_entity_poly.type
_entity_poly.pdbx_seq_one_letter_code
_entity_poly.pdbx_strand_id
1 'polypeptide(L)'
;MITTGPRALKDPKEPRERVAAVHSEPRVQPLNAWVAALQDELGDAHAVPRFDPASGGVEAGVLFLLEAPGQKSVGEKAALNKVGSGIISADNDDVTAKNC
;
A
#
# COMPACT_ATOMS: atom_id res chain seq x y z
N MET A 1 2.62 12.75 12.68
CA MET A 1 1.35 12.01 12.52
C MET A 1 1.17 11.78 11.04
N ILE A 2 0.77 10.58 10.63
CA ILE A 2 0.58 10.24 9.22
C ILE A 2 -0.63 11.02 8.69
N THR A 3 -0.50 11.74 7.58
CA THR A 3 -1.62 12.47 6.97
C THR A 3 -2.55 11.48 6.30
N THR A 4 -3.87 11.63 6.49
CA THR A 4 -4.90 10.78 5.89
C THR A 4 -5.91 11.60 5.11
N GLY A 5 -6.56 11.00 4.12
CA GLY A 5 -7.63 11.62 3.34
C GLY A 5 -7.50 11.34 1.85
N PRO A 6 -8.59 11.56 1.08
CA PRO A 6 -8.61 11.29 -0.35
C PRO A 6 -7.43 11.93 -1.08
N ARG A 7 -6.66 11.10 -1.79
CA ARG A 7 -5.46 11.52 -2.54
C ARG A 7 -4.34 12.14 -1.69
N ALA A 8 -4.26 11.86 -0.39
CA ALA A 8 -3.12 12.30 0.42
C ALA A 8 -1.78 11.81 -0.16
N LEU A 9 -1.75 10.62 -0.78
CA LEU A 9 -0.55 10.07 -1.42
C LEU A 9 -0.10 10.81 -2.69
N LYS A 10 -0.79 11.88 -3.10
CA LYS A 10 -0.34 12.80 -4.15
C LYS A 10 0.86 13.63 -3.71
N ASP A 11 0.98 13.97 -2.42
CA ASP A 11 2.19 14.62 -1.90
C ASP A 11 3.31 13.59 -1.85
N PRO A 12 4.45 13.79 -2.55
CA PRO A 12 5.54 12.81 -2.60
C PRO A 12 6.16 12.49 -1.24
N LYS A 13 5.92 13.29 -0.19
CA LYS A 13 6.35 12.96 1.18
C LYS A 13 5.53 11.82 1.78
N GLU A 14 4.23 11.77 1.51
CA GLU A 14 3.31 10.84 2.17
C GLU A 14 3.59 9.37 1.80
N PRO A 15 3.77 8.97 0.52
CA PRO A 15 4.19 7.61 0.20
C PRO A 15 5.50 7.21 0.86
N ARG A 16 6.47 8.14 0.97
CA ARG A 16 7.77 7.84 1.59
C ARG A 16 7.65 7.58 3.09
N GLU A 17 6.89 8.41 3.79
CA GLU A 17 6.63 8.23 5.21
C GLU A 17 5.84 6.95 5.48
N ARG A 18 4.83 6.66 4.66
CA ARG A 18 4.05 5.42 4.74
C ARG A 18 4.93 4.19 4.50
N VAL A 19 5.78 4.23 3.48
CA VAL A 19 6.73 3.14 3.17
C VAL A 19 7.72 2.93 4.31
N ALA A 20 8.21 3.99 4.95
CA ALA A 20 9.09 3.84 6.11
C ALA A 20 8.37 3.21 7.32
N ALA A 21 7.08 3.53 7.50
CA ALA A 21 6.30 3.08 8.64
C ALA A 21 5.82 1.62 8.54
N VAL A 22 5.86 0.97 7.37
CA VAL A 22 5.36 -0.43 7.18
C VAL A 22 6.00 -1.45 8.10
N HIS A 23 7.23 -1.20 8.57
CA HIS A 23 7.97 -2.09 9.47
C HIS A 23 7.91 -1.67 10.94
N SER A 24 7.56 -0.41 11.24
CA SER A 24 7.56 0.13 12.60
C SER A 24 6.16 0.26 13.19
N GLU A 25 5.12 0.34 12.37
CA GLU A 25 3.73 0.46 12.82
C GLU A 25 3.19 -0.93 13.23
N PRO A 26 2.98 -1.18 14.55
CA PRO A 26 2.72 -2.54 15.06
C PRO A 26 1.51 -3.22 14.43
N ARG A 27 0.46 -2.46 14.10
CA ARG A 27 -0.79 -3.05 13.61
C ARG A 27 -0.65 -3.65 12.19
N VAL A 28 0.26 -3.15 11.36
CA VAL A 28 0.49 -3.65 9.99
C VAL A 28 1.78 -4.46 9.85
N GLN A 29 2.69 -4.39 10.82
CA GLN A 29 3.98 -5.05 10.75
C GLN A 29 3.87 -6.56 10.44
N PRO A 30 2.98 -7.35 11.09
CA PRO A 30 2.86 -8.77 10.78
C PRO A 30 2.38 -9.04 9.36
N LEU A 31 1.45 -8.21 8.86
CA LEU A 31 0.92 -8.30 7.50
C LEU A 31 1.98 -7.96 6.47
N ASN A 32 2.81 -6.95 6.74
CA ASN A 32 3.87 -6.54 5.83
C ASN A 32 5.09 -7.48 5.86
N ALA A 33 5.34 -8.17 6.99
CA ALA A 33 6.28 -9.27 7.04
C ALA A 33 5.82 -10.45 6.18
N TRP A 34 4.52 -10.77 6.21
CA TRP A 34 3.94 -11.78 5.33
C TRP A 34 4.02 -11.38 3.84
N VAL A 35 3.73 -10.12 3.50
CA VAL A 35 3.90 -9.61 2.13
C VAL A 35 5.33 -9.75 1.65
N ALA A 36 6.34 -9.48 2.48
CA ALA A 36 7.74 -9.66 2.10
C ALA A 36 8.06 -11.12 1.78
N ALA A 37 7.63 -12.07 2.62
CA ALA A 37 7.80 -13.50 2.34
C ALA A 37 7.09 -13.92 1.05
N LEU A 38 5.89 -13.37 0.79
CA LEU A 38 5.13 -13.65 -0.43
C LEU A 38 5.83 -13.09 -1.68
N GLN A 39 6.44 -11.92 -1.58
CA GLN A 39 7.24 -11.35 -2.67
C GLN A 39 8.48 -12.20 -2.98
N ASP A 40 9.14 -12.74 -1.94
CA ASP A 40 10.27 -13.65 -2.12
C ASP A 40 9.85 -14.97 -2.79
N GLU A 41 8.67 -15.49 -2.46
CA GLU A 41 8.12 -16.72 -3.04
C GLU A 41 7.68 -16.54 -4.51
N LEU A 42 6.96 -15.46 -4.81
CA LEU A 42 6.37 -15.22 -6.13
C LEU A 42 7.34 -14.57 -7.14
N GLY A 43 8.44 -13.98 -6.65
CA GLY A 43 9.43 -13.25 -7.43
C GLY A 43 8.88 -11.96 -8.07
N ASP A 44 9.74 -11.29 -8.84
CA ASP A 44 9.45 -9.96 -9.42
C ASP A 44 8.32 -9.96 -10.48
N ALA A 45 7.84 -11.14 -10.90
CA ALA A 45 6.71 -11.25 -11.83
C ALA A 45 5.37 -10.81 -11.19
N HIS A 46 5.28 -10.79 -9.87
CA HIS A 46 4.06 -10.48 -9.13
C HIS A 46 4.22 -9.21 -8.29
N ALA A 47 3.47 -8.16 -8.62
CA ALA A 47 3.48 -6.92 -7.87
C ALA A 47 2.52 -6.99 -6.67
N VAL A 48 3.01 -7.45 -5.53
CA VAL A 48 2.25 -7.48 -4.26
C VAL A 48 2.46 -6.16 -3.50
N PRO A 49 1.44 -5.30 -3.33
CA PRO A 49 1.59 -4.06 -2.56
C PRO A 49 1.60 -4.33 -1.05
N ARG A 50 2.21 -3.41 -0.28
CA ARG A 50 2.22 -3.45 1.19
C ARG A 50 0.92 -2.91 1.76
N PHE A 51 0.53 -3.42 2.93
CA PHE A 51 -0.56 -2.87 3.72
C PHE A 51 -0.19 -1.48 4.24
N ASP A 52 -1.14 -0.57 4.09
CA ASP A 52 -1.01 0.82 4.49
C ASP A 52 -1.02 1.00 6.01
N PRO A 53 0.03 1.58 6.62
CA PRO A 53 0.08 1.86 8.05
C PRO A 53 -1.09 2.71 8.57
N ALA A 54 -1.68 3.59 7.76
CA ALA A 54 -2.74 4.50 8.22
C ALA A 54 -4.15 3.91 8.15
N SER A 55 -4.38 2.89 7.32
CA SER A 55 -5.72 2.29 7.15
C SER A 55 -5.80 0.77 7.39
N GLY A 56 -4.71 0.03 7.23
CA GLY A 56 -4.67 -1.43 7.44
C GLY A 56 -4.35 -1.83 8.87
N GLY A 57 -4.50 -3.14 9.16
CA GLY A 57 -3.97 -3.75 10.37
C GLY A 57 -4.59 -5.10 10.70
N VAL A 58 -3.92 -5.88 11.55
CA VAL A 58 -4.41 -7.19 12.02
C VAL A 58 -5.69 -7.10 12.86
N GLU A 59 -5.97 -5.92 13.40
CA GLU A 59 -7.17 -5.63 14.19
C GLU A 59 -8.33 -5.09 13.34
N ALA A 60 -8.18 -5.05 12.01
CA ALA A 60 -9.22 -4.53 11.13
C ALA A 60 -10.51 -5.38 11.23
N GLY A 61 -11.63 -4.74 11.56
CA GLY A 61 -12.93 -5.40 11.62
C GLY A 61 -13.58 -5.68 10.25
N VAL A 62 -12.99 -5.15 9.17
CA VAL A 62 -13.49 -5.30 7.80
C VAL A 62 -12.32 -5.54 6.86
N LEU A 63 -12.47 -6.52 5.95
CA LEU A 63 -11.55 -6.80 4.86
C LEU A 63 -12.23 -6.46 3.53
N PHE A 64 -11.58 -5.60 2.74
CA PHE A 64 -11.96 -5.37 1.34
C PHE A 64 -11.11 -6.27 0.44
N LEU A 65 -11.75 -7.20 -0.25
CA LEU A 65 -11.12 -8.08 -1.24
C LEU A 65 -11.55 -7.62 -2.64
N LEU A 66 -10.58 -7.20 -3.45
CA LEU A 66 -10.79 -6.67 -4.80
C LEU A 66 -10.08 -7.58 -5.82
N GLU A 67 -10.40 -7.41 -7.11
CA GLU A 67 -9.90 -8.27 -8.20
C GLU A 67 -8.37 -8.28 -8.32
N ALA A 68 -7.76 -7.11 -8.45
CA ALA A 68 -6.32 -6.96 -8.60
C ALA A 68 -5.85 -5.59 -8.09
N PRO A 69 -4.58 -5.45 -7.66
CA PRO A 69 -4.06 -4.15 -7.28
C PRO A 69 -3.98 -3.22 -8.50
N GLY A 70 -4.56 -2.02 -8.36
CA GLY A 70 -4.47 -0.98 -9.38
C GLY A 70 -3.03 -0.46 -9.58
N GLN A 71 -2.76 0.13 -10.75
CA GLN A 71 -1.43 0.65 -11.12
C GLN A 71 -0.85 1.66 -10.11
N LYS A 72 -1.69 2.37 -9.35
CA LYS A 72 -1.25 3.36 -8.36
C LYS A 72 -0.74 2.75 -7.05
N SER A 73 -1.12 1.51 -6.76
CA SER A 73 -0.71 0.79 -5.55
C SER A 73 0.57 -0.03 -5.75
N VAL A 74 0.92 -0.37 -6.99
CA VAL A 74 2.10 -1.20 -7.29
C VAL A 74 3.37 -0.34 -7.34
N GLY A 75 4.46 -0.81 -6.74
CA GLY A 75 5.72 -0.06 -6.62
C GLY A 75 6.57 -0.05 -7.90
N GLU A 76 7.75 0.57 -7.83
CA GLU A 76 8.69 0.78 -8.96
C GLU A 76 9.05 -0.48 -9.75
N LYS A 77 8.96 -1.67 -9.14
CA LYS A 77 9.29 -2.95 -9.77
C LYS A 77 8.19 -3.53 -10.67
N ALA A 78 6.99 -2.94 -10.72
CA ALA A 78 5.92 -3.47 -11.55
C ALA A 78 6.23 -3.30 -13.06
N ALA A 79 5.97 -4.34 -13.86
CA ALA A 79 6.43 -4.51 -15.24
C ALA A 79 5.95 -3.49 -16.31
N LEU A 80 5.43 -2.34 -15.93
CA LEU A 80 4.94 -1.30 -16.85
C LEU A 80 5.16 0.11 -16.28
N ASN A 81 6.41 0.62 -16.28
CA ASN A 81 6.82 2.04 -16.32
C ASN A 81 5.89 3.12 -15.72
N LYS A 82 5.20 2.84 -14.61
CA LYS A 82 4.37 3.77 -13.85
C LYS A 82 4.64 3.50 -12.38
N VAL A 83 5.37 4.42 -11.76
CA VAL A 83 5.71 4.39 -10.34
C VAL A 83 4.41 4.61 -9.53
N GLY A 84 3.90 3.57 -8.89
CA GLY A 84 2.90 3.69 -7.83
C GLY A 84 3.56 3.73 -6.45
N SER A 85 2.74 3.90 -5.41
CA SER A 85 3.21 4.08 -4.03
C SER A 85 3.86 2.82 -3.43
N GLY A 86 3.60 1.64 -4.00
CA GLY A 86 3.97 0.35 -3.42
C GLY A 86 3.14 -0.01 -2.18
N ILE A 87 2.01 0.67 -1.97
CA ILE A 87 1.10 0.52 -0.84
C ILE A 87 -0.34 0.46 -1.36
N ILE A 88 -1.15 -0.46 -0.82
CA ILE A 88 -2.60 -0.47 -1.05
C ILE A 88 -3.28 0.46 -0.05
N SER A 89 -3.84 1.57 -0.52
CA SER A 89 -4.40 2.61 0.36
C SER A 89 -5.65 3.25 -0.22
N ALA A 90 -6.63 3.55 0.64
CA ALA A 90 -7.78 4.40 0.32
C ALA A 90 -7.37 5.85 0.02
N ASP A 91 -6.19 6.27 0.48
CA ASP A 91 -5.65 7.63 0.29
C ASP A 91 -4.83 7.79 -1.01
N ASN A 92 -4.84 6.77 -1.88
CA ASN A 92 -4.04 6.75 -3.12
C ASN A 92 -4.29 7.97 -4.00
N ASP A 93 -3.29 8.34 -4.82
CA ASP A 93 -3.43 9.38 -5.85
C ASP A 93 -4.25 8.88 -7.05
N ASP A 94 -5.52 8.59 -6.75
CA ASP A 94 -6.55 8.14 -7.67
C ASP A 94 -7.77 9.07 -7.51
N VAL A 95 -8.36 9.48 -8.62
CA VAL A 95 -9.54 10.36 -8.61
C VAL A 95 -10.76 9.70 -7.97
N THR A 96 -10.78 8.37 -7.89
CA THR A 96 -11.85 7.57 -7.25
C THR A 96 -11.70 7.48 -5.74
N ALA A 97 -10.52 7.78 -5.17
CA ALA A 97 -10.26 7.79 -3.72
C ALA A 97 -11.20 8.74 -2.95
N LYS A 98 -11.81 9.72 -3.62
CA LYS A 98 -12.83 10.62 -3.04
C LYS A 98 -14.15 9.93 -2.66
N ASN A 99 -14.35 8.69 -3.10
CA ASN A 99 -15.55 7.90 -2.86
C ASN A 99 -15.36 6.88 -1.72
N CYS A 100 -14.19 6.83 -1.11
CA CYS A 100 -13.83 5.92 -0.03
C CYS A 100 -14.08 6.54 1.35
#